data_AF-A0A182NM48-F1
#
_entry.id   AF-A0A182NM48-F1
#
_cell.length_a   1.000
_cell.length_b   1.000
_cell.length_c   1.000
_cell.angle_alpha   90.00
_cell.angle_beta   90.00
_cell.angle_gamma   90.00
#
_symmetry.space_group_name_H-M   'P 1'
#
loop_
_entity.id
_entity.type
_entity.pdbx_description
1 polymer ?
#
loop_
_entity_poly.entity_id
_entity_poly.type
_entity_poly.pdbx_seq_one_letter_code
_entity_poly.pdbx_strand_id
1 'polypeptide(L)'
;MSQVITFVVAHARTVAASSSSRLHSPVAWSRKSAQEYYDLEAGESERTPLLYAGDSSRAAFRYRAKLSADHPKRVHPVALGLMVALLIFLLLGVVIGVYLLLLTVQRPWPVSYPFFLVERPAWWQYPVALEATTLDKMAVTDVIVLHTGSEGCLDRTNCVRFLQDTEHTCWTTRQDHIPYNFLIGGDGVTYEARGWKSQHGFQELPGQNTTLVVGMIGDFTDRQPADVQYAELKAFLTESIRRLSLTPHYRLHGAVNATRASNDGAALYNQLQRWPHWKGLVQSQKV
;
A
#
# COMPACT_ATOMS: atom_id res chain seq x y z
N MET A 1 10.57 9.38 -53.32
CA MET A 1 9.76 8.17 -53.12
C MET A 1 10.58 7.19 -52.29
N SER A 2 10.25 7.02 -51.01
CA SER A 2 10.52 5.78 -50.27
C SER A 2 9.68 5.82 -48.99
N GLN A 3 8.67 4.97 -48.94
CA GLN A 3 7.75 4.83 -47.81
C GLN A 3 8.40 3.89 -46.78
N VAL A 4 8.48 4.33 -45.51
CA VAL A 4 8.87 3.46 -44.41
C VAL A 4 7.59 3.03 -43.69
N ILE A 5 7.31 1.73 -43.77
CA ILE A 5 6.16 1.04 -43.19
C ILE A 5 6.38 0.90 -41.68
N THR A 6 5.46 1.44 -40.89
CA THR A 6 5.45 1.31 -39.42
C THR A 6 4.78 0.00 -39.02
N PHE A 7 5.50 -0.91 -38.35
CA PHE A 7 4.90 -2.05 -37.65
C PHE A 7 4.61 -1.67 -36.20
N VAL A 8 3.32 -1.60 -35.85
CA VAL A 8 2.81 -1.47 -34.47
C VAL A 8 2.63 -2.88 -33.93
N VAL A 9 3.42 -3.29 -32.93
CA VAL A 9 3.14 -4.51 -32.16
C VAL A 9 2.47 -4.09 -30.85
N ALA A 10 1.16 -4.31 -30.81
CA ALA A 10 0.33 -4.11 -29.62
C ALA A 10 0.58 -5.26 -28.63
N HIS A 11 1.01 -4.93 -27.40
CA HIS A 11 1.01 -5.89 -26.30
C HIS A 11 -0.41 -6.02 -25.71
N ALA A 12 -1.13 -7.04 -26.15
CA ALA A 12 -2.36 -7.49 -25.51
C ALA A 12 -2.04 -8.15 -24.16
N ARG A 13 -2.56 -7.58 -23.06
CA ARG A 13 -2.62 -8.26 -21.76
C ARG A 13 -3.85 -9.16 -21.74
N THR A 14 -3.64 -10.45 -21.93
CA THR A 14 -4.68 -11.47 -21.74
C THR A 14 -4.88 -11.73 -20.25
N VAL A 15 -6.13 -11.53 -19.82
CA VAL A 15 -6.63 -11.85 -18.48
C VAL A 15 -6.78 -13.37 -18.39
N ALA A 16 -6.13 -14.00 -17.41
CA ALA A 16 -6.32 -15.41 -17.11
C ALA A 16 -7.69 -15.61 -16.45
N ALA A 17 -8.69 -15.98 -17.26
CA ALA A 17 -9.96 -16.51 -16.78
C ALA A 17 -9.78 -18.01 -16.48
N SER A 18 -9.61 -18.35 -15.20
CA SER A 18 -9.65 -19.75 -14.76
C SER A 18 -11.10 -20.19 -14.62
N SER A 19 -11.56 -21.02 -15.57
CA SER A 19 -12.81 -21.77 -15.51
C SER A 19 -12.64 -22.93 -14.52
N SER A 20 -13.09 -22.75 -13.28
CA SER A 20 -13.42 -23.88 -12.40
C SER A 20 -14.94 -23.95 -12.29
N SER A 21 -15.53 -24.84 -13.08
CA SER A 21 -16.91 -25.24 -12.91
C SER A 21 -16.96 -26.55 -12.13
N ARG A 22 -17.91 -26.58 -11.18
CA ARG A 22 -18.40 -27.72 -10.39
C ARG A 22 -17.67 -27.98 -9.07
N LEU A 23 -18.25 -27.45 -8.00
CA LEU A 23 -18.59 -28.18 -6.79
C LEU A 23 -19.72 -27.43 -6.08
N HIS A 24 -20.96 -27.72 -6.49
CA HIS A 24 -22.12 -27.41 -5.66
C HIS A 24 -22.22 -28.47 -4.58
N SER A 25 -21.88 -28.08 -3.35
CA SER A 25 -22.39 -28.70 -2.14
C SER A 25 -23.31 -27.70 -1.47
N PRO A 26 -24.59 -28.05 -1.26
CA PRO A 26 -25.35 -27.50 -0.15
C PRO A 26 -25.53 -28.60 0.89
N VAL A 27 -24.87 -28.37 2.02
CA VAL A 27 -25.30 -28.89 3.31
C VAL A 27 -26.70 -28.31 3.57
N ALA A 28 -27.71 -29.18 3.59
CA ALA A 28 -28.99 -28.90 4.22
C ALA A 28 -29.29 -30.04 5.19
N TRP A 29 -28.98 -29.81 6.47
CA TRP A 29 -29.50 -30.61 7.57
C TRP A 29 -30.99 -30.28 7.72
N SER A 30 -31.87 -31.25 7.51
CA SER A 30 -33.24 -31.21 8.03
C SER A 30 -33.54 -32.52 8.77
N ARG A 31 -33.61 -32.35 10.09
CA ARG A 31 -34.06 -33.34 11.07
C ARG A 31 -35.58 -33.28 11.10
N LYS A 32 -36.28 -34.37 10.72
CA LYS A 32 -37.59 -34.75 11.28
C LYS A 32 -38.09 -36.10 10.71
N SER A 33 -38.30 -37.03 11.64
CA SER A 33 -39.39 -38.03 11.69
C SER A 33 -39.79 -38.75 10.41
N ALA A 34 -39.40 -40.02 10.30
CA ALA A 34 -40.11 -41.02 9.49
C ALA A 34 -40.61 -42.13 10.41
N GLN A 35 -41.83 -41.95 10.92
CA GLN A 35 -42.65 -42.94 11.60
C GLN A 35 -44.06 -42.73 11.08
N GLU A 36 -44.44 -43.45 10.03
CA GLU A 36 -45.77 -43.61 9.40
C GLU A 36 -45.48 -44.04 7.95
N TYR A 37 -46.12 -45.00 7.30
CA TYR A 37 -47.35 -45.74 7.52
C TYR A 37 -47.32 -46.85 6.44
N TYR A 38 -47.68 -48.09 6.77
CA TYR A 38 -47.74 -49.18 5.78
C TYR A 38 -48.98 -49.00 4.90
N ASP A 39 -48.83 -49.10 3.58
CA ASP A 39 -49.93 -49.48 2.71
C ASP A 39 -49.57 -50.71 1.88
N LEU A 40 -50.55 -51.61 1.90
CA LEU A 40 -50.60 -52.94 1.34
C LEU A 40 -50.78 -52.88 -0.16
N GLU A 41 -50.02 -53.66 -0.92
CA GLU A 41 -50.58 -54.33 -2.10
C GLU A 41 -50.17 -55.79 -2.11
N ALA A 42 -51.21 -56.63 -2.18
CA ALA A 42 -51.15 -58.07 -2.29
C ALA A 42 -51.03 -58.45 -3.77
N GLY A 43 -50.05 -59.28 -4.09
CA GLY A 43 -49.92 -59.99 -5.36
C GLY A 43 -49.63 -61.46 -5.05
N GLU A 44 -50.51 -62.32 -5.51
CA GLU A 44 -50.60 -63.76 -5.30
C GLU A 44 -49.37 -64.57 -5.76
N SER A 45 -49.32 -65.81 -5.23
CA SER A 45 -48.67 -67.00 -5.79
C SER A 45 -47.18 -67.22 -5.49
N GLU A 46 -46.89 -68.00 -4.44
CA GLU A 46 -46.43 -69.39 -4.59
C GLU A 46 -46.23 -70.07 -3.22
N ARG A 47 -46.66 -71.33 -3.14
CA ARG A 47 -46.54 -72.19 -1.95
C ARG A 47 -45.19 -72.91 -1.94
N THR A 48 -44.78 -73.29 -0.72
CA THR A 48 -43.93 -74.44 -0.28
C THR A 48 -42.62 -74.05 0.43
N PRO A 49 -42.09 -74.88 1.34
CA PRO A 49 -42.68 -75.15 2.66
C PRO A 49 -41.67 -74.93 3.81
N LEU A 50 -42.20 -75.03 5.02
CA LEU A 50 -41.56 -74.91 6.33
C LEU A 50 -40.23 -75.68 6.49
N LEU A 51 -39.20 -74.99 6.99
CA LEU A 51 -38.12 -75.61 7.77
C LEU A 51 -37.83 -74.80 9.05
N TYR A 52 -38.27 -75.41 10.15
CA TYR A 52 -37.73 -75.42 11.51
C TYR A 52 -36.86 -74.23 11.96
N ALA A 53 -37.42 -73.40 12.84
CA ALA A 53 -36.67 -72.47 13.68
C ALA A 53 -35.82 -73.27 14.70
N GLY A 54 -34.55 -73.49 14.35
CA GLY A 54 -33.51 -73.95 15.27
C GLY A 54 -32.88 -72.77 16.01
N ASP A 55 -32.97 -72.84 17.34
CA ASP A 55 -32.59 -71.88 18.37
C ASP A 55 -31.14 -71.32 18.22
N SER A 56 -30.94 -70.24 17.43
CA SER A 56 -29.64 -69.54 17.31
C SER A 56 -29.70 -68.06 17.77
N SER A 57 -30.83 -67.62 18.31
CA SER A 57 -31.03 -66.24 18.78
C SER A 57 -30.24 -65.90 20.06
N ARG A 58 -29.82 -66.91 20.84
CA ARG A 58 -28.93 -66.70 22.00
C ARG A 58 -27.46 -66.50 21.63
N ALA A 59 -27.00 -67.01 20.48
CA ALA A 59 -25.63 -66.79 20.00
C ALA A 59 -25.48 -65.42 19.32
N ALA A 60 -26.47 -65.00 18.54
CA ALA A 60 -26.47 -63.71 17.85
C ALA A 60 -26.56 -62.51 18.82
N PHE A 61 -27.28 -62.63 19.94
CA PHE A 61 -27.35 -61.57 20.96
C PHE A 61 -26.04 -61.41 21.76
N ARG A 62 -25.29 -62.50 21.99
CA ARG A 62 -23.96 -62.41 22.63
C ARG A 62 -22.91 -61.79 21.71
N TYR A 63 -23.05 -61.96 20.40
CA TYR A 63 -22.18 -61.28 19.42
C TYR A 63 -22.53 -59.79 19.26
N ARG A 64 -23.83 -59.45 19.26
CA ARG A 64 -24.28 -58.07 19.03
C ARG A 64 -24.11 -57.16 20.26
N ALA A 65 -24.20 -57.69 21.48
CA ALA A 65 -23.88 -56.96 22.70
C ALA A 65 -22.36 -56.71 22.88
N LYS A 66 -21.51 -57.44 22.15
CA LYS A 66 -20.05 -57.26 22.19
C LYS A 66 -19.50 -56.28 21.15
N LEU A 67 -20.31 -55.82 20.20
CA LEU A 67 -19.87 -54.85 19.18
C LEU A 67 -20.28 -53.40 19.48
N SER A 68 -20.95 -53.14 20.60
CA SER A 68 -21.42 -51.79 20.99
C SER A 68 -20.77 -51.31 22.28
N ALA A 69 -19.46 -51.49 22.40
CA ALA A 69 -18.67 -50.95 23.52
C ALA A 69 -17.21 -50.73 23.10
N ASP A 70 -16.96 -49.87 22.12
CA ASP A 70 -15.67 -49.16 22.10
C ASP A 70 -15.78 -47.86 21.29
N HIS A 71 -16.10 -46.77 22.00
CA HIS A 71 -15.64 -45.46 21.57
C HIS A 71 -14.91 -44.84 22.74
N PRO A 72 -13.59 -44.71 22.60
CA PRO A 72 -13.06 -43.39 22.80
C PRO A 72 -12.10 -43.07 21.65
N LYS A 73 -12.36 -41.97 20.93
CA LYS A 73 -11.27 -41.28 20.23
C LYS A 73 -10.31 -40.72 21.28
N ARG A 74 -9.52 -41.59 21.94
CA ARG A 74 -8.35 -41.18 22.71
C ARG A 74 -7.32 -40.75 21.68
N VAL A 75 -7.33 -39.47 21.33
CA VAL A 75 -6.14 -38.85 20.76
C VAL A 75 -5.00 -39.18 21.71
N HIS A 76 -3.98 -39.90 21.23
CA HIS A 76 -2.86 -40.31 22.06
C HIS A 76 -2.28 -39.04 22.72
N PRO A 77 -2.10 -38.97 24.04
CA PRO A 77 -1.69 -37.73 24.72
C PRO A 77 -0.37 -37.18 24.16
N VAL A 78 0.47 -38.07 23.65
CA VAL A 78 1.71 -37.75 22.91
C VAL A 78 1.42 -37.04 21.58
N ALA A 79 0.44 -37.50 20.79
CA ALA A 79 0.07 -36.87 19.53
C ALA A 79 -0.52 -35.47 19.75
N LEU A 80 -1.34 -35.30 20.80
CA LEU A 80 -1.86 -33.99 21.20
C LEU A 80 -0.71 -33.04 21.62
N GLY A 81 0.23 -33.54 22.43
CA GLY A 81 1.40 -32.76 22.86
C GLY A 81 2.27 -32.30 21.68
N LEU A 82 2.50 -33.17 20.69
CA LEU A 82 3.23 -32.82 19.47
C LEU A 82 2.49 -31.76 18.64
N MET A 83 1.17 -31.88 18.49
CA MET A 83 0.36 -30.90 17.78
C MET A 83 0.39 -29.53 18.46
N VAL A 84 0.33 -29.48 19.80
CA VAL A 84 0.43 -28.24 20.58
C VAL A 84 1.82 -27.62 20.46
N ALA A 85 2.88 -28.43 20.54
CA ALA A 85 4.25 -27.95 20.39
C ALA A 85 4.50 -27.31 19.00
N LEU A 86 3.98 -27.94 17.93
CA LEU A 86 4.07 -27.40 16.58
C LEU A 86 3.30 -26.07 16.43
N LEU A 87 2.11 -25.97 17.03
CA LEU A 87 1.34 -24.71 17.05
C LEU A 87 2.09 -23.60 17.78
N ILE A 88 2.70 -23.90 18.93
CA ILE A 88 3.52 -22.92 19.68
C ILE A 88 4.72 -22.47 18.84
N PHE A 89 5.43 -23.41 18.19
CA PHE A 89 6.55 -23.07 17.34
C PHE A 89 6.13 -22.19 16.14
N LEU A 90 4.99 -22.50 15.51
CA LEU A 90 4.44 -21.70 14.41
C LEU A 90 4.05 -20.30 14.88
N LEU A 91 3.38 -20.18 16.03
CA LEU A 91 3.03 -18.88 16.62
C LEU A 91 4.28 -18.06 16.97
N LEU A 92 5.30 -18.71 17.57
CA LEU A 92 6.58 -18.07 17.86
C LEU A 92 7.25 -17.58 16.57
N GLY A 93 7.25 -18.39 15.52
CA GLY A 93 7.76 -18.01 14.20
C GLY A 93 7.04 -16.82 13.59
N VAL A 94 5.70 -16.76 13.70
CA VAL A 94 4.91 -15.60 13.26
C VAL A 94 5.23 -14.36 14.09
N VAL A 95 5.33 -14.48 15.41
CA VAL A 95 5.68 -13.37 16.30
C VAL A 95 7.08 -12.83 15.99
N ILE A 96 8.07 -13.71 15.83
CA ILE A 96 9.43 -13.33 15.44
C ILE A 96 9.42 -12.70 14.04
N GLY A 97 8.70 -13.28 13.08
CA GLY A 97 8.58 -12.73 11.73
C GLY A 97 7.98 -11.32 11.72
N VAL A 98 6.90 -11.10 12.47
CA VAL A 98 6.28 -9.78 12.66
C VAL A 98 7.23 -8.83 13.39
N TYR A 99 7.93 -9.28 14.42
CA TYR A 99 8.90 -8.47 15.16
C TYR A 99 10.05 -8.00 14.26
N LEU A 100 10.63 -8.90 13.46
CA LEU A 100 11.67 -8.55 12.48
C LEU A 100 11.13 -7.64 11.38
N LEU A 101 9.90 -7.85 10.91
CA LEU A 101 9.23 -6.95 9.97
C LEU A 101 9.09 -5.53 10.55
N LEU A 102 8.71 -5.41 11.83
CA LEU A 102 8.60 -4.11 12.50
C LEU A 102 9.95 -3.42 12.67
N LEU A 103 11.02 -4.17 12.95
CA LEU A 103 12.38 -3.60 13.05
C LEU A 103 12.95 -3.16 11.71
N THR A 104 12.56 -3.80 10.60
CA THR A 104 13.06 -3.44 9.26
C THR A 104 12.37 -2.21 8.67
N VAL A 105 11.13 -1.92 9.06
CA VAL A 105 10.42 -0.72 8.61
C VAL A 105 10.80 0.47 9.50
N GLN A 106 11.99 1.03 9.24
CA GLN A 106 12.42 2.27 9.87
C GLN A 106 11.48 3.41 9.43
N ARG A 107 10.53 3.77 10.29
CA ARG A 107 9.68 4.96 10.11
C ARG A 107 10.20 6.06 11.02
N PRO A 108 10.42 7.27 10.50
CA PRO A 108 10.84 8.39 11.35
C PRO A 108 9.73 8.91 12.27
N TRP A 109 8.47 8.50 12.08
CA TRP A 109 7.32 8.85 12.94
C TRP A 109 6.23 7.75 12.99
N PRO A 110 5.41 7.72 14.06
CA PRO A 110 4.24 6.86 14.14
C PRO A 110 3.18 7.31 13.11
N VAL A 111 2.76 6.39 12.24
CA VAL A 111 1.83 6.69 11.13
C VAL A 111 0.43 6.94 11.70
N SER A 112 0.05 8.21 11.78
CA SER A 112 -1.28 8.66 12.21
C SER A 112 -2.04 9.40 11.11
N TYR A 113 -1.35 9.84 10.05
CA TYR A 113 -1.92 10.61 8.94
C TYR A 113 -1.79 9.84 7.62
N PRO A 114 -2.88 9.65 6.85
CA PRO A 114 -2.83 9.00 5.53
C PRO A 114 -2.11 9.88 4.51
N PHE A 115 -1.33 9.27 3.60
CA PHE A 115 -0.64 9.97 2.52
C PHE A 115 -1.57 10.19 1.32
N PHE A 116 -1.72 11.45 0.88
CA PHE A 116 -2.56 11.80 -0.28
C PHE A 116 -1.71 12.28 -1.44
N LEU A 117 -1.70 11.51 -2.53
CA LEU A 117 -0.95 11.85 -3.74
C LEU A 117 -1.90 12.19 -4.91
N VAL A 118 -1.65 13.32 -5.56
CA VAL A 118 -2.20 13.65 -6.87
C VAL A 118 -1.07 13.60 -7.89
N GLU A 119 -1.10 12.60 -8.76
CA GLU A 119 -0.10 12.40 -9.81
C GLU A 119 -0.17 13.48 -10.90
N ARG A 120 0.96 13.71 -11.59
CA ARG A 120 1.08 14.75 -12.63
C ARG A 120 -0.04 14.72 -13.69
N PRO A 121 -0.40 13.56 -14.27
CA PRO A 121 -1.46 13.51 -15.30
C PRO A 121 -2.84 13.95 -14.81
N ALA A 122 -3.09 13.95 -13.49
CA ALA A 122 -4.37 14.37 -12.94
C ALA A 122 -4.56 15.89 -12.91
N TRP A 123 -3.46 16.67 -12.87
CA TRP A 123 -3.52 18.14 -12.83
C TRP A 123 -2.90 18.82 -14.06
N TRP A 124 -2.07 18.12 -14.85
CA TRP A 124 -1.47 18.62 -16.09
C TRP A 124 -1.92 17.80 -17.31
N GLN A 125 -2.98 18.25 -17.98
CA GLN A 125 -3.61 17.55 -19.11
C GLN A 125 -3.03 17.91 -20.48
N TYR A 126 -1.96 18.72 -20.53
CA TYR A 126 -1.31 19.10 -21.79
C TYR A 126 -0.46 17.94 -22.36
N PRO A 127 -0.32 17.85 -23.69
CA PRO A 127 0.33 16.72 -24.35
C PRO A 127 1.85 16.68 -24.20
N VAL A 128 2.45 17.71 -23.59
CA VAL A 128 3.90 17.80 -23.39
C VAL A 128 4.30 16.82 -22.29
N ALA A 129 5.06 15.79 -22.68
CA ALA A 129 5.65 14.84 -21.74
C ALA A 129 6.60 15.57 -20.79
N LEU A 130 6.77 15.05 -19.57
CA LEU A 130 7.79 15.56 -18.66
C LEU A 130 9.18 15.32 -19.26
N GLU A 131 9.85 16.38 -19.69
CA GLU A 131 11.24 16.37 -20.14
C GLU A 131 12.16 16.67 -18.95
N ALA A 132 12.60 15.62 -18.25
CA ALA A 132 13.50 15.75 -17.12
C ALA A 132 14.49 14.59 -17.06
N THR A 133 15.75 14.88 -16.73
CA THR A 133 16.79 13.87 -16.53
C THR A 133 16.36 12.87 -15.47
N THR A 134 16.66 11.59 -15.70
CA THR A 134 16.30 10.51 -14.78
C THR A 134 17.09 10.61 -13.47
N LEU A 135 16.41 10.29 -12.38
CA LEU A 135 16.97 10.20 -11.04
C LEU A 135 17.09 8.73 -10.65
N ASP A 136 18.28 8.30 -10.23
CA ASP A 136 18.44 6.97 -9.65
C ASP A 136 17.82 6.96 -8.24
N LYS A 137 16.74 6.20 -8.10
CA LYS A 137 16.01 6.06 -6.84
C LYS A 137 16.87 5.53 -5.70
N MET A 138 17.86 4.70 -6.00
CA MET A 138 18.73 4.11 -4.98
C MET A 138 19.76 5.11 -4.45
N ALA A 139 20.02 6.20 -5.18
CA ALA A 139 20.98 7.23 -4.81
C ALA A 139 20.38 8.37 -3.97
N VAL A 140 19.06 8.39 -3.76
CA VAL A 140 18.38 9.48 -3.06
C VAL A 140 18.64 9.41 -1.56
N THR A 141 19.44 10.35 -1.07
CA THR A 141 19.85 10.44 0.35
C THR A 141 19.46 11.74 1.03
N ASP A 142 19.01 12.75 0.26
CA ASP A 142 18.67 14.07 0.77
C ASP A 142 17.24 14.47 0.39
N VAL A 143 16.61 15.24 1.27
CA VAL A 143 15.37 15.96 0.97
C VAL A 143 15.57 17.41 1.34
N ILE A 144 15.31 18.31 0.38
CA ILE A 144 15.32 19.75 0.60
C ILE A 144 13.88 20.24 0.59
N VAL A 145 13.47 20.93 1.67
CA VAL A 145 12.15 21.54 1.80
C VAL A 145 12.26 23.05 1.60
N LEU A 146 11.47 23.58 0.67
CA LEU A 146 11.33 25.00 0.41
C LEU A 146 9.88 25.41 0.57
N HIS A 147 9.64 26.71 0.68
CA HIS A 147 8.33 27.29 0.43
C HIS A 147 8.30 27.95 -0.95
N THR A 148 7.13 28.05 -1.57
CA THR A 148 7.00 28.69 -2.89
C THR A 148 7.18 30.21 -2.81
N GLY A 149 6.91 30.83 -1.66
CA GLY A 149 6.86 32.28 -1.51
C GLY A 149 5.70 32.90 -2.31
N SER A 150 4.64 32.12 -2.50
CA SER A 150 3.40 32.54 -3.15
C SER A 150 2.29 32.71 -2.11
N GLU A 151 1.11 33.12 -2.56
CA GLU A 151 -0.10 32.87 -1.77
C GLU A 151 -0.28 31.35 -1.56
N GLY A 152 -0.81 30.99 -0.39
CA GLY A 152 -1.19 29.61 -0.10
C GLY A 152 -2.47 29.21 -0.84
N CYS A 153 -2.72 27.91 -0.92
CA CYS A 153 -3.97 27.35 -1.44
C CYS A 153 -4.60 26.45 -0.37
N LEU A 154 -5.92 26.53 -0.16
CA LEU A 154 -6.60 25.84 0.95
C LEU A 154 -7.56 24.73 0.49
N ASP A 155 -7.83 24.66 -0.80
CA ASP A 155 -8.67 23.65 -1.42
C ASP A 155 -8.02 23.11 -2.69
N ARG A 156 -8.45 21.90 -3.06
CA ARG A 156 -7.88 21.16 -4.19
C ARG A 156 -7.93 21.94 -5.51
N THR A 157 -8.99 22.70 -5.75
CA THR A 157 -9.16 23.44 -7.01
C THR A 157 -8.13 24.55 -7.10
N ASN A 158 -7.95 25.31 -6.03
CA ASN A 158 -6.97 26.40 -5.98
C ASN A 158 -5.52 25.87 -6.00
N CYS A 159 -5.23 24.74 -5.34
CA CYS A 159 -3.91 24.13 -5.39
C CYS A 159 -3.57 23.55 -6.78
N VAL A 160 -4.54 22.93 -7.46
CA VAL A 160 -4.36 22.49 -8.86
C VAL A 160 -4.13 23.67 -9.79
N ARG A 161 -4.88 24.78 -9.62
CA ARG A 161 -4.67 25.99 -10.41
C ARG A 161 -3.26 26.56 -10.21
N PHE A 162 -2.79 26.63 -8.97
CA PHE A 162 -1.42 27.07 -8.66
C PHE A 162 -0.36 26.24 -9.41
N LEU A 163 -0.52 24.91 -9.46
CA LEU A 163 0.40 24.04 -10.19
C LEU A 163 0.37 24.29 -11.70
N GLN A 164 -0.83 24.43 -12.27
CA GLN A 164 -1.02 24.69 -13.70
C GLN A 164 -0.40 26.03 -14.10
N ASP A 165 -0.63 27.08 -13.32
CA ASP A 165 -0.09 28.42 -13.57
C ASP A 165 1.45 28.43 -13.43
N THR A 166 1.97 27.73 -12.42
CA THR A 166 3.43 27.61 -12.20
C THR A 166 4.10 26.84 -13.33
N GLU A 167 3.52 25.72 -13.75
CA GLU A 167 4.01 24.89 -14.85
C GLU A 167 3.99 25.67 -16.17
N HIS A 168 2.88 26.38 -16.46
CA HIS A 168 2.76 27.24 -17.63
C HIS A 168 3.81 28.36 -17.64
N THR A 169 4.03 29.00 -16.49
CA THR A 169 5.04 30.07 -16.34
C THR A 169 6.46 29.53 -16.56
N CYS A 170 6.79 28.36 -15.98
CA CYS A 170 8.10 27.74 -16.17
C CYS A 170 8.34 27.39 -17.64
N TRP A 171 7.34 26.83 -18.30
CA TRP A 171 7.43 26.45 -19.71
C TRP A 171 7.61 27.68 -20.61
N THR A 172 6.81 28.73 -20.41
CA THR A 172 6.85 29.94 -21.23
C THR A 172 8.12 30.77 -21.03
N THR A 173 8.66 30.80 -19.82
CA THR A 173 9.84 31.62 -19.50
C THR A 173 11.17 30.89 -19.70
N ARG A 174 11.22 29.58 -19.39
CA ARG A 174 12.48 28.82 -19.35
C ARG A 174 12.52 27.62 -20.29
N GLN A 175 11.40 27.30 -20.97
CA GLN A 175 11.25 26.05 -21.71
C GLN A 175 11.56 24.82 -20.83
N ASP A 176 11.20 24.90 -19.55
CA ASP A 176 11.42 23.84 -18.57
C ASP A 176 10.17 23.66 -17.70
N HIS A 177 10.04 22.48 -17.11
CA HIS A 177 8.93 22.14 -16.22
C HIS A 177 9.14 22.72 -14.82
N ILE A 178 8.09 22.69 -13.99
CA ILE A 178 8.17 23.08 -12.59
C ILE A 178 9.38 22.42 -11.89
N PRO A 179 10.24 23.16 -11.17
CA PRO A 179 11.55 22.63 -10.73
C PRO A 179 11.47 21.69 -9.51
N TYR A 180 10.34 21.65 -8.79
CA TYR A 180 10.15 20.78 -7.63
C TYR A 180 9.93 19.32 -8.04
N ASN A 181 10.29 18.37 -7.18
CA ASN A 181 9.82 16.98 -7.32
C ASN A 181 8.36 16.86 -6.89
N PHE A 182 8.01 17.48 -5.77
CA PHE A 182 6.68 17.46 -5.18
C PHE A 182 6.31 18.82 -4.60
N LEU A 183 5.02 19.12 -4.55
CA LEU A 183 4.49 20.27 -3.83
C LEU A 183 3.41 19.83 -2.84
N ILE A 184 3.33 20.49 -1.69
CA ILE A 184 2.33 20.21 -0.65
C ILE A 184 1.42 21.42 -0.49
N GLY A 185 0.16 21.25 -0.85
CA GLY A 185 -0.87 22.28 -0.74
C GLY A 185 -1.32 22.51 0.69
N GLY A 186 -1.87 23.69 0.98
CA GLY A 186 -2.49 23.98 2.28
C GLY A 186 -3.76 23.18 2.54
N ASP A 187 -4.27 22.48 1.53
CA ASP A 187 -5.31 21.46 1.62
C ASP A 187 -4.81 20.11 2.19
N GLY A 188 -3.51 19.97 2.44
CA GLY A 188 -2.91 18.78 3.04
C GLY A 188 -2.72 17.62 2.06
N VAL A 189 -2.53 17.94 0.78
CA VAL A 189 -2.31 16.97 -0.31
C VAL A 189 -0.93 17.17 -0.94
N THR A 190 -0.25 16.06 -1.24
CA THR A 190 0.97 16.04 -2.03
C THR A 190 0.64 15.97 -3.52
N TYR A 191 1.21 16.89 -4.29
CA TYR A 191 1.11 16.96 -5.74
C TYR A 191 2.42 16.57 -6.38
N GLU A 192 2.37 15.58 -7.26
CA GLU A 192 3.53 15.15 -8.03
C GLU A 192 3.86 16.17 -9.11
N ALA A 193 5.07 16.72 -9.07
CA ALA A 193 5.62 17.62 -10.07
C ALA A 193 6.55 16.84 -11.02
N ARG A 194 7.85 16.78 -10.73
CA ARG A 194 8.80 15.90 -11.44
C ARG A 194 8.78 14.46 -10.91
N GLY A 195 8.27 14.26 -9.69
CA GLY A 195 8.11 12.95 -9.08
C GLY A 195 9.43 12.32 -8.59
N TRP A 196 9.36 11.04 -8.23
CA TRP A 196 10.50 10.27 -7.68
C TRP A 196 11.51 9.78 -8.72
N LYS A 197 11.19 9.90 -10.02
CA LYS A 197 11.98 9.30 -11.11
C LYS A 197 12.83 10.30 -11.88
N SER A 198 12.71 11.57 -11.55
CA SER A 198 13.35 12.66 -12.28
C SER A 198 14.06 13.60 -11.33
N GLN A 199 15.15 14.18 -11.80
CA GLN A 199 15.93 15.16 -11.05
C GLN A 199 15.12 16.45 -10.85
N HIS A 200 15.39 17.19 -9.78
CA HIS A 200 14.82 18.53 -9.61
C HIS A 200 15.41 19.52 -10.63
N GLY A 201 14.66 20.57 -10.94
CA GLY A 201 15.03 21.62 -11.90
C GLY A 201 15.79 22.82 -11.30
N PHE A 202 16.01 22.86 -9.99
CA PHE A 202 16.81 23.93 -9.36
C PHE A 202 18.30 23.74 -9.65
N GLN A 203 18.92 24.72 -10.31
CA GLN A 203 20.35 24.71 -10.63
C GLN A 203 21.20 25.21 -9.45
N GLU A 204 20.61 26.04 -8.61
CA GLU A 204 21.19 26.68 -7.43
C GLU A 204 21.24 25.78 -6.19
N LEU A 205 20.55 24.64 -6.22
CA LEU A 205 20.49 23.69 -5.11
C LEU A 205 21.48 22.53 -5.32
N PRO A 206 22.12 22.05 -4.23
CA PRO A 206 23.07 20.95 -4.33
C PRO A 206 22.37 19.60 -4.56
N GLY A 207 23.12 18.64 -5.11
CA GLY A 207 22.71 17.24 -5.10
C GLY A 207 21.61 16.87 -6.10
N GLN A 208 21.65 17.42 -7.32
CA GLN A 208 20.65 17.20 -8.37
C GLN A 208 20.30 15.72 -8.63
N ASN A 209 21.27 14.81 -8.45
CA ASN A 209 21.11 13.37 -8.69
C ASN A 209 20.84 12.55 -7.42
N THR A 210 20.78 13.18 -6.25
CA THR A 210 20.69 12.48 -4.95
C THR A 210 19.63 13.07 -4.02
N THR A 211 18.85 14.03 -4.51
CA THR A 211 17.99 14.87 -3.67
C THR A 211 16.58 14.95 -4.24
N LEU A 212 15.58 14.84 -3.35
CA LEU A 212 14.21 15.23 -3.66
C LEU A 212 13.92 16.63 -3.12
N VAL A 213 13.33 17.48 -3.95
CA VAL A 213 12.96 18.84 -3.59
C VAL A 213 11.45 18.94 -3.41
N VAL A 214 11.02 19.33 -2.22
CA VAL A 214 9.60 19.45 -1.84
C VAL A 214 9.25 20.92 -1.57
N GLY A 215 8.26 21.44 -2.28
CA GLY A 215 7.75 22.79 -2.12
C GLY A 215 6.49 22.85 -1.26
N MET A 216 6.54 23.54 -0.14
CA MET A 216 5.37 23.89 0.66
C MET A 216 4.68 25.09 -0.02
N ILE A 217 3.46 24.93 -0.52
CA ILE A 217 2.75 26.03 -1.23
C ILE A 217 2.34 27.10 -0.20
N GLY A 218 2.91 28.29 -0.34
CA GLY A 218 2.67 29.45 0.51
C GLY A 218 3.92 30.27 0.81
N ASP A 219 3.74 31.38 1.53
CA ASP A 219 4.80 32.16 2.16
C ASP A 219 4.85 31.86 3.66
N PHE A 220 6.00 31.35 4.12
CA PHE A 220 6.22 30.90 5.48
C PHE A 220 7.42 31.60 6.12
N THR A 221 7.69 32.82 5.67
CA THR A 221 8.65 33.75 6.26
C THR A 221 8.24 34.07 7.70
N ASP A 222 7.04 34.62 7.88
CA ASP A 222 6.53 35.07 9.19
C ASP A 222 5.40 34.18 9.75
N ARG A 223 4.74 33.40 8.90
CA ARG A 223 3.62 32.53 9.27
C ARG A 223 4.00 31.07 9.15
N GLN A 224 3.59 30.24 10.11
CA GLN A 224 3.81 28.80 10.01
C GLN A 224 2.84 28.16 9.00
N PRO A 225 3.27 27.13 8.25
CA PRO A 225 2.38 26.21 7.54
C PRO A 225 1.29 25.65 8.45
N ALA A 226 0.15 25.31 7.87
CA ALA A 226 -0.89 24.61 8.61
C ALA A 226 -0.39 23.24 9.08
N ASP A 227 -0.87 22.77 10.24
CA ASP A 227 -0.48 21.47 10.79
C ASP A 227 -0.71 20.32 9.81
N VAL A 228 -1.73 20.44 8.95
CA VAL A 228 -2.05 19.47 7.89
C VAL A 228 -0.91 19.33 6.88
N GLN A 229 -0.22 20.43 6.55
CA GLN A 229 0.90 20.42 5.61
C GLN A 229 2.12 19.75 6.22
N TYR A 230 2.38 19.97 7.51
CA TYR A 230 3.43 19.26 8.22
C TYR A 230 3.13 17.77 8.38
N ALA A 231 1.87 17.41 8.65
CA ALA A 231 1.43 16.02 8.70
C ALA A 231 1.60 15.33 7.34
N GLU A 232 1.24 16.01 6.26
CA GLU A 232 1.40 15.49 4.91
C GLU A 232 2.87 15.39 4.49
N LEU A 233 3.73 16.35 4.86
CA LEU A 233 5.18 16.25 4.61
C LEU A 233 5.80 15.03 5.33
N LYS A 234 5.36 14.73 6.55
CA LYS A 234 5.73 13.50 7.25
C LYS A 234 5.21 12.27 6.50
N ALA A 235 3.96 12.28 6.05
CA ALA A 235 3.39 11.17 5.28
C ALA A 235 4.18 10.93 3.98
N PHE A 236 4.53 11.99 3.25
CA PHE A 236 5.37 11.96 2.05
C PHE A 236 6.75 11.34 2.31
N LEU A 237 7.44 11.77 3.35
CA LEU A 237 8.77 11.27 3.70
C LEU A 237 8.73 9.77 4.06
N THR A 238 7.71 9.33 4.82
CA THR A 238 7.51 7.91 5.12
C THR A 238 7.17 7.08 3.88
N GLU A 239 6.30 7.60 3.03
CA GLU A 239 5.93 6.91 1.79
C GLU A 239 7.12 6.80 0.83
N SER A 240 7.97 7.84 0.76
CA SER A 240 9.18 7.84 -0.06
C SER A 240 10.16 6.74 0.38
N ILE A 241 10.33 6.54 1.70
CA ILE A 241 11.11 5.43 2.26
C ILE A 241 10.46 4.09 1.92
N ARG A 242 9.14 3.96 2.11
CA ARG A 242 8.39 2.73 1.79
C ARG A 242 8.51 2.33 0.32
N ARG A 243 8.60 3.32 -0.57
CA ARG A 243 8.77 3.15 -2.02
C ARG A 243 10.23 2.91 -2.45
N LEU A 244 11.17 2.82 -1.51
CA LEU A 244 12.62 2.74 -1.80
C LEU A 244 13.08 3.88 -2.72
N SER A 245 12.44 5.05 -2.62
CA SER A 245 12.79 6.25 -3.38
C SER A 245 13.45 7.31 -2.49
N LEU A 246 13.69 6.97 -1.22
CA LEU A 246 14.44 7.72 -0.24
C LEU A 246 15.05 6.72 0.76
N THR A 247 16.33 6.88 1.09
CA THR A 247 16.97 6.05 2.13
C THR A 247 16.35 6.29 3.52
N PRO A 248 16.21 5.27 4.39
CA PRO A 248 15.78 5.47 5.76
C PRO A 248 16.66 6.44 6.58
N HIS A 249 17.95 6.52 6.25
CA HIS A 249 18.93 7.40 6.90
C HIS A 249 19.10 8.73 6.17
N TYR A 250 18.02 9.27 5.60
CA TYR A 250 18.07 10.48 4.80
C TYR A 250 18.54 11.69 5.63
N ARG A 251 18.89 12.76 4.92
CA ARG A 251 19.19 14.07 5.48
C ARG A 251 18.12 15.06 5.05
N LEU A 252 17.53 15.75 6.02
CA LEU A 252 16.51 16.78 5.80
C LEU A 252 17.16 18.15 5.88
N HIS A 253 16.97 18.96 4.85
CA HIS A 253 17.47 20.32 4.80
C HIS A 253 16.34 21.30 4.48
N GLY A 254 16.50 22.54 4.91
CA GLY A 254 15.77 23.67 4.34
C GLY A 254 16.64 24.38 3.31
N ALA A 255 16.05 25.13 2.39
CA ALA A 255 16.84 26.02 1.54
C ALA A 255 16.35 27.46 1.64
N VAL A 256 17.29 28.36 1.92
CA VAL A 256 17.04 29.79 1.95
C VAL A 256 17.49 30.42 0.64
N ASN A 257 16.65 31.25 0.07
CA ASN A 257 17.01 32.01 -1.11
C ASN A 257 17.84 33.23 -0.71
N ALA A 258 19.11 33.26 -1.13
CA ALA A 258 20.04 34.35 -0.84
C ALA A 258 19.61 35.71 -1.43
N THR A 259 18.64 35.72 -2.35
CA THR A 259 18.09 36.95 -2.96
C THR A 259 16.84 37.49 -2.25
N ARG A 260 16.26 36.73 -1.31
CA ARG A 260 15.08 37.12 -0.54
C ARG A 260 15.47 37.78 0.79
N ALA A 261 14.45 38.09 1.60
CA ALA A 261 14.63 38.59 2.94
C ALA A 261 15.52 37.65 3.78
N SER A 262 16.23 38.20 4.77
CA SER A 262 17.14 37.43 5.62
C SER A 262 16.45 36.32 6.43
N ASN A 263 15.12 36.37 6.54
CA ASN A 263 14.27 35.41 7.25
C ASN A 263 13.43 34.52 6.30
N ASP A 264 13.83 34.33 5.05
CA ASP A 264 13.14 33.48 4.06
C ASP A 264 12.76 32.11 4.65
N GLY A 265 11.46 31.83 4.74
CA GLY A 265 10.93 30.58 5.28
C GLY A 265 11.22 30.33 6.77
N ALA A 266 11.61 31.35 7.56
CA ALA A 266 12.02 31.17 8.96
C ALA A 266 10.96 30.46 9.82
N ALA A 267 9.68 30.80 9.67
CA ALA A 267 8.61 30.13 10.41
C ALA A 267 8.47 28.64 10.04
N LEU A 268 8.64 28.29 8.76
CA LEU A 268 8.69 26.89 8.30
C LEU A 268 9.85 26.12 8.96
N TYR A 269 11.06 26.68 8.90
CA TYR A 269 12.29 26.02 9.37
C TYR A 269 12.38 25.91 10.88
N ASN A 270 11.78 26.85 11.63
CA ASN A 270 11.70 26.80 13.08
C ASN A 270 11.04 25.53 13.62
N GLN A 271 10.14 24.93 12.84
CA GLN A 271 9.53 23.65 13.15
C GLN A 271 10.34 22.46 12.60
N LEU A 272 10.84 22.54 11.37
CA LEU A 272 11.61 21.46 10.73
C LEU A 272 12.93 21.16 11.47
N GLN A 273 13.55 22.15 12.11
CA GLN A 273 14.76 21.94 12.90
C GLN A 273 14.57 20.99 14.10
N ARG A 274 13.32 20.77 14.52
CA ARG A 274 12.98 19.85 15.62
C ARG A 274 12.74 18.41 15.13
N TRP A 275 12.76 18.19 13.81
CA TRP A 275 12.46 16.90 13.22
C TRP A 275 13.69 16.00 13.22
N PRO A 276 13.50 14.66 13.26
CA PRO A 276 14.61 13.75 13.03
C PRO A 276 15.19 13.99 11.63
N HIS A 277 16.47 13.64 11.45
CA HIS A 277 17.20 13.80 10.19
C HIS A 277 17.51 15.25 9.77
N TRP A 278 17.10 16.28 10.51
CA TRP A 278 17.46 17.66 10.19
C TRP A 278 18.98 17.87 10.18
N LYS A 279 19.49 18.49 9.10
CA LYS A 279 20.92 18.78 8.88
C LYS A 279 21.22 20.26 8.65
N GLY A 280 20.21 21.14 8.65
CA GLY A 280 20.38 22.58 8.58
C GLY A 280 19.82 23.20 7.30
N LEU A 281 20.27 24.41 7.02
CA LEU A 281 19.86 25.18 5.85
C LEU A 281 20.96 25.13 4.78
N VAL A 282 20.57 24.93 3.52
CA VAL A 282 21.42 25.14 2.36
C VAL A 282 21.11 26.49 1.74
N GLN A 283 22.14 27.15 1.19
CA GLN A 283 21.96 28.41 0.47
C GLN A 283 21.80 28.13 -1.01
N SER A 284 20.75 28.69 -1.61
CA SER A 284 20.64 28.75 -3.07
C SER A 284 21.74 29.69 -3.58
N GLN A 285 22.76 29.17 -4.25
CA GLN A 285 23.84 30.00 -4.81
C GLN A 285 23.33 30.74 -6.06
N LYS A 286 23.70 32.02 -6.23
CA LYS A 286 23.49 32.70 -7.52
C LYS A 286 24.36 31.99 -8.58
N VAL A 287 23.71 31.41 -9.57
CA VAL A 287 24.33 31.06 -10.85
C VAL A 287 24.45 32.31 -11.70
#